data_AF-A0A944CRQ1-F1
#
_entry.id   AF-A0A944CRQ1-F1
#
_cell.length_a   1.000
_cell.length_b   1.000
_cell.length_c   1.000
_cell.angle_alpha   90.00
_cell.angle_beta   90.00
_cell.angle_gamma   90.00
#
_symmetry.space_group_name_H-M   'P 1'
#
loop_
_entity.id
_entity.type
_entity.pdbx_description
1 polymer ?
#
loop_
_entity_poly.entity_id
_entity_poly.type
_entity_poly.pdbx_seq_one_letter_code
_entity_poly.pdbx_strand_id
1 'polypeptide(L)'
;MKVLTEILDLSDVKVISHRLHTGIGMILQIEQEKSFSTCPKCGTTSHKLHQNHRHIIKDLPFGEKEVFLEINRRQFKCGQCKKPFSEDLDFVKKKRTYTKRLARKTIQEVLENDIHSVAEKGIVIRWYQEIIAYFDNRTTSGTVEGINNKLKLIKRSGYGFKNFENFRIRCLLTWHFI
;
A
#
# COMPACT_ATOMS: atom_id res chain seq x y z
N MET A 1 8.96 3.79 25.45
CA MET A 1 9.16 3.37 24.03
C MET A 1 9.29 1.84 23.89
N LYS A 2 9.95 1.15 24.84
CA LYS A 2 10.07 -0.32 24.83
C LYS A 2 8.72 -1.06 24.73
N VAL A 3 7.74 -0.66 25.55
CA VAL A 3 6.37 -1.22 25.51
C VAL A 3 5.71 -1.08 24.13
N LEU A 4 5.84 0.07 23.45
CA LEU A 4 5.28 0.24 22.10
C LEU A 4 5.99 -0.63 21.05
N THR A 5 7.27 -0.94 21.27
CA THR A 5 8.01 -1.87 20.41
C THR A 5 7.52 -3.31 20.63
N GLU A 6 7.32 -3.69 21.88
CA GLU A 6 6.78 -5.01 22.26
C GLU A 6 5.34 -5.20 21.74
N ILE A 7 4.48 -4.18 21.85
CA ILE A 7 3.10 -4.22 21.29
C ILE A 7 3.13 -4.25 19.77
N LEU A 8 4.05 -3.52 19.13
CA LEU A 8 4.15 -3.49 17.68
C LEU A 8 4.51 -4.87 17.12
N ASP A 9 5.34 -5.65 17.84
CA ASP A 9 5.69 -7.04 17.52
C ASP A 9 6.12 -7.22 16.05
N LEU A 10 7.04 -6.37 15.60
CA LEU A 10 7.70 -6.49 14.29
C LEU A 10 9.16 -6.85 14.50
N SER A 11 9.64 -7.85 13.77
CA SER A 11 11.01 -8.34 13.86
C SER A 11 12.04 -7.27 13.47
N ASP A 12 13.14 -7.20 14.23
CA ASP A 12 14.30 -6.32 13.99
C ASP A 12 13.96 -4.81 13.93
N VAL A 13 12.88 -4.39 14.60
CA VAL A 13 12.39 -3.01 14.58
C VAL A 13 12.25 -2.48 15.99
N LYS A 14 12.65 -1.22 16.20
CA LYS A 14 12.39 -0.46 17.42
C LYS A 14 11.57 0.80 17.15
N VAL A 15 10.66 1.12 18.08
CA VAL A 15 9.93 2.41 18.07
C VAL A 15 10.79 3.48 18.73
N ILE A 16 11.07 4.55 18.01
CA ILE A 16 11.90 5.68 18.47
C ILE A 16 11.07 6.85 18.96
N SER A 17 9.94 7.10 18.32
CA SER A 17 9.02 8.17 18.73
C SER A 17 7.58 7.83 18.34
N HIS A 18 6.62 8.56 18.91
CA HIS A 18 5.21 8.45 18.53
C HIS A 18 4.55 9.83 18.53
N ARG A 19 3.53 10.00 17.68
CA ARG A 19 2.71 11.21 17.59
C ARG A 19 1.23 10.82 17.50
N LEU A 20 0.39 11.40 18.33
CA LEU A 20 -1.06 11.21 18.30
C LEU A 20 -1.72 12.35 17.52
N HIS A 21 -2.60 12.01 16.60
CA HIS A 21 -3.39 12.97 15.83
C HIS A 21 -4.88 12.69 16.02
N THR A 22 -5.60 13.67 16.57
CA THR A 22 -7.05 13.57 16.83
C THR A 22 -7.80 13.24 15.54
N GLY A 23 -8.63 12.19 15.57
CA GLY A 23 -9.44 11.75 14.42
C GLY A 23 -8.68 11.00 13.31
N ILE A 24 -7.35 10.96 13.34
CA ILE A 24 -6.54 10.24 12.34
C ILE A 24 -5.96 8.95 12.92
N GLY A 25 -5.34 9.03 14.10
CA GLY A 25 -4.67 7.89 14.73
C GLY A 25 -3.28 8.22 15.26
N MET A 26 -2.50 7.17 15.51
CA MET A 26 -1.15 7.23 16.06
C MET A 26 -0.11 6.96 14.98
N ILE A 27 0.90 7.82 14.88
CA ILE A 27 2.06 7.62 14.00
C ILE A 27 3.24 7.19 14.87
N LEU A 28 3.80 6.01 14.61
CA LEU A 28 5.00 5.48 15.26
C LEU A 28 6.20 5.65 14.33
N GLN A 29 7.22 6.37 14.76
CA GLN A 29 8.49 6.41 14.05
C GLN A 29 9.31 5.18 14.43
N ILE A 30 9.69 4.40 13.43
CA ILE A 30 10.43 3.15 13.64
C ILE A 30 11.77 3.13 12.91
N GLU A 31 12.73 2.41 13.47
CA GLU A 31 14.01 2.12 12.83
C GLU A 31 14.36 0.64 12.93
N GLN A 32 15.14 0.20 11.94
CA GLN A 32 15.76 -1.11 11.96
C GLN A 32 16.83 -1.17 13.07
N GLU A 33 16.83 -2.24 13.84
CA GLU A 33 17.90 -2.50 14.82
C GLU A 33 19.23 -2.83 14.13
N LYS A 34 19.14 -3.56 13.02
CA LYS A 34 20.29 -3.89 12.18
C LYS A 34 20.82 -2.63 11.50
N SER A 35 22.15 -2.50 11.41
CA SER A 35 22.84 -1.38 10.74
C SER A 35 23.31 -1.74 9.32
N PHE A 36 22.91 -2.88 8.79
CA PHE A 36 23.36 -3.42 7.51
C PHE A 36 22.21 -4.02 6.71
N SER A 37 22.46 -4.25 5.41
CA SER A 37 21.55 -4.98 4.55
C SER A 37 22.32 -5.78 3.50
N THR A 38 21.72 -6.88 3.04
CA THR A 38 22.33 -7.79 2.07
C THR A 38 22.01 -7.35 0.65
N CYS A 39 23.04 -7.26 -0.20
CA CYS A 39 22.85 -6.86 -1.59
C CYS A 39 22.02 -7.92 -2.36
N PRO A 40 20.86 -7.55 -2.94
CA PRO A 40 20.00 -8.52 -3.63
C PRO A 40 20.60 -9.02 -4.96
N LYS A 41 21.66 -8.38 -5.47
CA LYS A 41 22.31 -8.78 -6.73
C LYS A 41 23.40 -9.84 -6.54
N CYS A 42 24.19 -9.74 -5.47
CA CYS A 42 25.40 -10.56 -5.29
C CYS A 42 25.53 -11.20 -3.90
N GLY A 43 24.58 -10.95 -2.99
CA GLY A 43 24.60 -11.52 -1.63
C GLY A 43 25.58 -10.86 -0.67
N THR A 44 26.43 -9.91 -1.10
CA THR A 44 27.36 -9.23 -0.19
C THR A 44 26.62 -8.33 0.79
N THR A 45 26.88 -8.49 2.09
CA THR A 45 26.42 -7.58 3.14
C THR A 45 27.07 -6.20 3.00
N SER A 46 26.29 -5.14 3.14
CA SER A 46 26.79 -3.77 3.18
C SER A 46 26.31 -3.04 4.42
N HIS A 47 27.27 -2.42 5.10
CA HIS A 47 27.04 -1.42 6.16
C HIS A 47 27.08 0.01 5.62
N LYS A 48 27.40 0.19 4.33
CA LYS A 48 27.58 1.50 3.71
C LYS A 48 26.24 2.10 3.33
N LEU A 49 25.65 2.86 4.25
CA LEU A 49 24.47 3.67 3.98
C LEU A 49 24.77 4.68 2.86
N HIS A 50 23.89 4.75 1.86
CA HIS A 50 23.97 5.69 0.76
C HIS A 50 22.94 6.81 0.91
N GLN A 51 21.68 6.45 1.19
CA GLN A 51 20.58 7.40 1.31
C GLN A 51 19.50 6.86 2.25
N ASN A 52 18.73 7.76 2.87
CA ASN A 52 17.54 7.43 3.65
C ASN A 52 16.27 7.80 2.85
N HIS A 53 15.25 6.94 2.93
CA HIS A 53 13.98 7.14 2.23
C HIS A 53 12.83 6.92 3.21
N ARG A 54 12.42 8.01 3.88
CA ARG A 54 11.35 7.98 4.88
C ARG A 54 9.96 8.10 4.24
N HIS A 55 9.02 7.30 4.69
CA HIS A 55 7.61 7.37 4.27
C HIS A 55 6.70 6.72 5.31
N ILE A 56 5.41 7.05 5.24
CA ILE A 56 4.40 6.52 6.15
C ILE A 56 3.70 5.33 5.51
N ILE A 57 3.49 4.27 6.28
CA ILE A 57 2.68 3.12 5.92
C ILE A 57 1.62 2.86 6.98
N LYS A 58 0.51 2.23 6.62
CA LYS A 58 -0.54 1.81 7.54
C LYS A 58 -0.25 0.44 8.14
N ASP A 59 -0.59 0.25 9.41
CA ASP A 59 -0.45 -1.03 10.11
C ASP A 59 -1.76 -1.39 10.83
N LEU A 60 -1.77 -2.56 11.47
CA LEU A 60 -2.88 -2.99 12.31
C LEU A 60 -3.15 -1.97 13.42
N PRO A 61 -4.42 -1.63 13.68
CA PRO A 61 -4.78 -0.69 14.74
C PRO A 61 -4.44 -1.27 16.12
N PHE A 62 -4.17 -0.38 17.08
CA PHE A 62 -4.05 -0.75 18.49
C PHE A 62 -5.42 -0.58 19.15
N GLY A 63 -6.20 -1.66 19.14
CA GLY A 63 -7.62 -1.61 19.50
C GLY A 63 -8.39 -0.74 18.51
N GLU A 64 -9.05 0.29 19.01
CA GLU A 64 -9.82 1.26 18.20
C GLU A 64 -8.95 2.36 17.57
N LYS A 65 -7.66 2.46 17.95
CA LYS A 65 -6.77 3.50 17.43
C LYS A 65 -6.07 3.03 16.17
N GLU A 66 -6.32 3.72 15.07
CA GLU A 66 -5.58 3.57 13.82
C GLU A 66 -4.08 3.81 14.05
N VAL A 67 -3.23 2.95 13.46
CA VAL A 67 -1.77 3.02 13.60
C VAL A 67 -1.10 3.16 12.24
N PHE A 68 -0.16 4.09 12.18
CA PHE A 68 0.71 4.34 11.04
C PHE A 68 2.15 4.23 11.47
N LEU A 69 3.02 3.72 10.59
CA LEU A 69 4.45 3.59 10.81
C LEU A 69 5.19 4.57 9.89
N GLU A 70 5.94 5.50 10.47
CA GLU A 70 6.94 6.27 9.73
C GLU A 70 8.21 5.41 9.65
N ILE A 71 8.44 4.85 8.47
CA ILE A 71 9.52 3.89 8.20
C ILE A 71 10.64 4.56 7.42
N ASN A 72 11.87 4.08 7.62
CA ASN A 72 13.02 4.45 6.79
C ASN A 72 13.47 3.23 5.97
N ARG A 73 13.15 3.20 4.68
CA ARG A 73 13.69 2.17 3.78
C ARG A 73 15.05 2.62 3.28
N ARG A 74 16.10 2.29 4.02
CA ARG A 74 17.48 2.73 3.75
C ARG A 74 17.95 2.23 2.39
N GLN A 75 18.80 3.00 1.72
CA GLN A 75 19.52 2.56 0.52
C GLN A 75 20.98 2.39 0.88
N PHE A 76 21.55 1.22 0.59
CA PHE A 76 22.95 0.88 0.84
C PHE A 76 23.72 0.86 -0.48
N LYS A 77 25.05 1.11 -0.43
CA LYS A 77 25.94 0.94 -1.58
C LYS A 77 26.68 -0.38 -1.47
N CYS A 78 26.54 -1.26 -2.47
CA CYS A 78 27.23 -2.55 -2.45
C CYS A 78 28.74 -2.37 -2.64
N GLY A 79 29.55 -3.04 -1.81
CA GLY A 79 31.01 -3.03 -1.89
C GLY A 79 31.56 -3.71 -3.15
N GLN A 80 30.91 -4.79 -3.62
CA GLN A 80 31.32 -5.54 -4.81
C GLN A 80 30.68 -5.01 -6.09
N CYS A 81 29.34 -4.95 -6.16
CA CYS A 81 28.63 -4.46 -7.34
C CYS A 81 28.82 -2.95 -7.60
N LYS A 82 29.27 -2.19 -6.60
CA LYS A 82 29.35 -0.71 -6.58
C LYS A 82 28.03 0.05 -6.83
N LYS A 83 26.92 -0.67 -7.07
CA LYS A 83 25.58 -0.13 -7.28
C LYS A 83 24.82 0.05 -5.95
N PRO A 84 23.96 1.08 -5.85
CA PRO A 84 23.06 1.23 -4.71
C PRO A 84 21.92 0.20 -4.76
N PHE A 85 21.43 -0.20 -3.59
CA PHE A 85 20.28 -1.09 -3.45
C PHE A 85 19.42 -0.68 -2.24
N SER A 86 18.11 -0.79 -2.39
CA SER A 86 17.17 -0.54 -1.29
C SER A 86 17.14 -1.74 -0.35
N GLU A 87 17.19 -1.43 0.94
CA GLU A 87 16.94 -2.37 2.02
C GLU A 87 15.58 -3.06 1.85
N ASP A 88 15.60 -4.37 2.11
CA ASP A 88 14.38 -5.14 2.22
C ASP A 88 13.87 -5.08 3.66
N LEU A 89 12.55 -4.93 3.80
CA LEU A 89 11.89 -4.81 5.10
C LEU A 89 10.86 -5.94 5.19
N ASP A 90 11.07 -6.85 6.13
CA ASP A 90 10.30 -8.10 6.19
C ASP A 90 8.81 -7.88 6.38
N PHE A 91 8.42 -6.81 7.07
CA PHE A 91 7.02 -6.48 7.34
C PHE A 91 6.33 -5.70 6.22
N VAL A 92 7.03 -5.23 5.17
CA VAL A 92 6.43 -4.41 4.10
C VAL A 92 7.12 -4.61 2.74
N LYS A 93 6.36 -5.05 1.73
CA LYS A 93 6.86 -5.19 0.35
C LYS A 93 7.23 -3.81 -0.25
N LYS A 94 8.17 -3.79 -1.20
CA LYS A 94 8.58 -2.55 -1.89
C LYS A 94 7.38 -1.85 -2.55
N LYS A 95 7.29 -0.53 -2.37
CA LYS A 95 6.21 0.35 -2.85
C LYS A 95 4.82 0.13 -2.23
N ARG A 96 4.66 -0.77 -1.26
CA ARG A 96 3.40 -0.87 -0.50
C ARG A 96 3.34 0.23 0.56
N THR A 97 2.13 0.72 0.80
CA THR A 97 1.81 1.73 1.82
C THR A 97 1.16 1.12 3.06
N TYR A 98 1.27 -0.20 3.24
CA TYR A 98 0.77 -0.93 4.40
C TYR A 98 1.63 -2.16 4.72
N THR A 99 1.54 -2.65 5.95
CA THR A 99 2.24 -3.86 6.39
C THR A 99 1.63 -5.13 5.80
N LYS A 100 2.45 -6.18 5.65
CA LYS A 100 2.01 -7.51 5.19
C LYS A 100 0.94 -8.10 6.11
N ARG A 101 1.03 -7.85 7.43
CA ARG A 101 0.07 -8.36 8.42
C ARG A 101 -1.30 -7.68 8.30
N LEU A 102 -1.33 -6.37 8.03
CA LEU A 102 -2.58 -5.67 7.74
C LEU A 102 -3.26 -6.26 6.51
N ALA A 103 -2.51 -6.45 5.42
CA ALA A 103 -3.06 -7.06 4.20
C ALA A 103 -3.66 -8.45 4.44
N ARG A 104 -2.98 -9.31 5.22
CA ARG A 104 -3.51 -10.64 5.58
C ARG A 104 -4.80 -10.56 6.38
N LYS A 105 -4.87 -9.67 7.39
CA LYS A 105 -6.07 -9.50 8.22
C LYS A 105 -7.25 -9.02 7.39
N THR A 106 -7.05 -8.02 6.51
CA THR A 106 -8.12 -7.53 5.63
C THR A 106 -8.63 -8.63 4.69
N ILE A 107 -7.74 -9.47 4.15
CA ILE A 107 -8.15 -10.61 3.33
C ILE A 107 -8.97 -11.61 4.16
N GLN A 108 -8.52 -11.93 5.37
CA GLN A 108 -9.22 -12.85 6.27
C GLN A 108 -10.61 -12.32 6.63
N GLU A 109 -10.72 -11.05 7.03
CA GLU A 109 -12.00 -10.40 7.33
C GLU A 109 -12.96 -10.44 6.13
N VAL A 110 -12.46 -10.25 4.90
CA VAL A 110 -13.27 -10.35 3.68
C VAL A 110 -13.76 -11.79 3.44
N LEU A 111 -12.92 -12.80 3.70
CA LEU A 111 -13.28 -14.21 3.53
C LEU A 111 -14.29 -14.68 4.59
N GLU A 112 -14.15 -14.20 5.82
CA GLU A 112 -14.99 -14.58 6.96
C GLU A 112 -16.34 -13.87 6.95
N ASN A 113 -16.40 -12.64 6.43
CA ASN A 113 -17.61 -11.81 6.52
C ASN A 113 -18.52 -11.87 5.29
N ASP A 114 -18.23 -12.60 4.21
CA ASP A 114 -19.29 -12.96 3.24
C ASP A 114 -18.88 -13.94 2.13
N ILE A 115 -19.39 -15.17 2.23
CA ILE A 115 -19.78 -15.96 1.04
C ILE A 115 -21.26 -15.71 0.68
N HIS A 116 -22.09 -15.21 1.60
CA HIS A 116 -23.53 -15.10 1.41
C HIS A 116 -24.01 -13.74 0.86
N SER A 117 -23.45 -12.60 1.27
CA SER A 117 -23.76 -11.26 0.70
C SER A 117 -22.79 -10.81 -0.41
N VAL A 118 -21.68 -11.51 -0.62
CA VAL A 118 -20.81 -11.36 -1.81
C VAL A 118 -21.36 -12.15 -3.01
N ALA A 119 -21.97 -13.32 -2.80
CA ALA A 119 -22.57 -14.13 -3.86
C ALA A 119 -23.78 -13.44 -4.52
N GLU A 120 -24.58 -12.69 -3.76
CA GLU A 120 -25.72 -11.92 -4.28
C GLU A 120 -25.30 -10.78 -5.24
N LYS A 121 -24.01 -10.39 -5.20
CA LYS A 121 -23.46 -9.30 -6.02
C LYS A 121 -22.53 -9.74 -7.14
N GLY A 122 -22.33 -11.05 -7.39
CA GLY A 122 -21.78 -11.65 -8.62
C GLY A 122 -20.49 -11.11 -9.26
N ILE A 123 -19.88 -10.07 -8.70
CA ILE A 123 -18.84 -9.25 -9.34
C ILE A 123 -17.49 -9.59 -8.72
N VAL A 124 -17.39 -9.71 -7.40
CA VAL A 124 -16.09 -9.80 -6.70
C VAL A 124 -15.39 -11.16 -6.90
N ILE A 125 -16.14 -12.26 -7.06
CA ILE A 125 -15.55 -13.58 -7.31
C ILE A 125 -14.83 -13.61 -8.68
N ARG A 126 -15.39 -12.90 -9.68
CA ARG A 126 -14.80 -12.83 -11.02
C ARG A 126 -13.48 -12.04 -11.03
N TRP A 127 -13.36 -11.03 -10.16
CA TRP A 127 -12.18 -10.15 -10.09
C TRP A 127 -11.17 -10.52 -8.99
N TYR A 128 -11.39 -11.62 -8.28
CA TYR A 128 -10.56 -12.07 -7.14
C TYR A 128 -9.07 -12.21 -7.51
N GLN A 129 -8.80 -12.82 -8.66
CA GLN A 129 -7.44 -12.99 -9.18
C GLN A 129 -6.80 -11.65 -9.57
N GLU A 130 -7.56 -10.70 -10.11
CA GLU A 130 -7.05 -9.37 -10.50
C GLU A 130 -6.85 -8.44 -9.31
N ILE A 131 -7.69 -8.57 -8.27
CA ILE A 131 -7.53 -7.87 -6.99
C ILE A 131 -6.24 -8.36 -6.32
N ILE A 132 -6.02 -9.67 -6.22
CA ILE A 132 -4.77 -10.25 -5.71
C ILE A 132 -3.59 -9.83 -6.59
N ALA A 133 -3.75 -9.80 -7.91
CA ALA A 133 -2.72 -9.31 -8.82
C ALA A 133 -2.40 -7.81 -8.63
N TYR A 134 -3.35 -6.95 -8.25
CA TYR A 134 -3.08 -5.57 -7.80
C TYR A 134 -2.26 -5.53 -6.49
N PHE A 135 -2.43 -6.54 -5.63
CA PHE A 135 -1.66 -6.76 -4.40
C PHE A 135 -0.27 -7.39 -4.62
N ASP A 136 0.04 -7.90 -5.82
CA ASP A 136 1.35 -8.46 -6.16
C ASP A 136 2.12 -7.70 -7.25
N ASN A 137 1.44 -7.25 -8.30
CA ASN A 137 2.00 -6.52 -9.45
C ASN A 137 1.46 -5.09 -9.49
N ARG A 138 2.38 -4.11 -9.60
CA ARG A 138 2.12 -2.67 -9.50
C ARG A 138 1.30 -2.12 -10.69
N THR A 139 0.02 -2.43 -10.79
CA THR A 139 -0.87 -1.61 -11.62
C THR A 139 -1.17 -0.32 -10.85
N THR A 140 -0.54 0.77 -11.30
CA THR A 140 -0.83 2.10 -10.77
C THR A 140 -2.30 2.42 -11.06
N SER A 141 -2.94 3.16 -10.16
CA SER A 141 -4.29 3.68 -10.38
C SER A 141 -4.36 4.64 -11.57
N GLY A 142 -3.24 5.01 -12.21
CA GLY A 142 -3.18 6.01 -13.29
C GLY A 142 -4.11 5.75 -14.47
N THR A 143 -4.22 4.52 -14.97
CA THR A 143 -5.18 4.21 -16.05
C THR A 143 -6.62 4.33 -15.57
N VAL A 144 -6.91 3.83 -14.36
CA VAL A 144 -8.24 3.89 -13.74
C VAL A 144 -8.62 5.34 -13.38
N GLU A 145 -7.67 6.14 -12.91
CA GLU A 145 -7.79 7.57 -12.63
C GLU A 145 -8.00 8.36 -13.92
N GLY A 146 -7.30 8.01 -15.01
CA GLY A 146 -7.50 8.59 -16.33
C GLY A 146 -8.92 8.33 -16.84
N ILE A 147 -9.40 7.10 -16.75
CA ILE A 147 -10.78 6.72 -17.10
C ILE A 147 -11.76 7.49 -16.20
N ASN A 148 -11.56 7.50 -14.89
CA ASN A 148 -12.41 8.21 -13.93
C ASN A 148 -12.45 9.73 -14.20
N ASN A 149 -11.32 10.33 -14.54
CA ASN A 149 -11.23 11.75 -14.88
C ASN A 149 -11.96 12.08 -16.18
N LYS A 150 -11.87 11.20 -17.20
CA LYS A 150 -12.62 11.34 -18.45
C LYS A 150 -14.13 11.20 -18.23
N LEU A 151 -14.57 10.24 -17.41
CA LEU A 151 -15.97 10.09 -17.03
C LEU A 151 -16.49 11.32 -16.26
N LYS A 152 -15.70 11.86 -15.33
CA LYS A 152 -16.01 13.12 -14.62
C LYS A 152 -16.10 14.30 -15.57
N LEU A 153 -15.23 14.38 -16.58
CA LEU A 153 -15.25 15.43 -17.60
C LEU A 153 -16.53 15.35 -18.44
N ILE A 154 -16.94 14.15 -18.87
CA ILE A 154 -18.19 13.93 -19.61
C ILE A 154 -19.38 14.40 -18.78
N LYS A 155 -19.44 14.04 -17.49
CA LYS A 155 -20.49 14.50 -16.56
C LYS A 155 -20.54 16.03 -16.44
N ARG A 156 -19.39 16.70 -16.33
CA ARG A 156 -19.31 18.16 -16.25
C ARG A 156 -19.73 18.84 -17.56
N SER A 157 -19.28 18.32 -18.70
CA SER A 157 -19.64 18.85 -20.02
C SER A 157 -21.12 18.65 -20.35
N GLY A 158 -21.76 17.63 -19.79
CA GLY A 158 -23.20 17.41 -19.90
C GLY A 158 -24.05 18.15 -18.88
N TYR A 159 -23.46 19.00 -18.02
CA TYR A 159 -24.14 19.66 -16.89
C TYR A 159 -24.91 18.70 -15.96
N GLY A 160 -24.42 17.46 -15.86
CA GLY A 160 -25.08 16.37 -15.14
C GLY A 160 -26.06 15.58 -16.00
N PHE A 161 -26.01 14.24 -15.90
CA PHE A 161 -26.94 13.35 -16.59
C PHE A 161 -28.01 12.86 -15.62
N LYS A 162 -29.28 13.09 -15.96
CA LYS A 162 -30.42 12.58 -15.18
C LYS A 162 -30.77 11.12 -15.49
N ASN A 163 -30.36 10.63 -16.67
CA ASN A 163 -30.59 9.26 -17.12
C ASN A 163 -29.24 8.56 -17.34
N PHE A 164 -29.05 7.40 -16.70
CA PHE A 164 -27.82 6.62 -16.79
C PHE A 164 -27.55 6.09 -18.20
N GLU A 165 -28.59 5.74 -18.97
CA GLU A 165 -28.44 5.23 -20.34
C GLU A 165 -27.85 6.30 -21.26
N ASN A 166 -28.29 7.55 -21.11
CA ASN A 166 -27.73 8.69 -21.83
C ASN A 166 -26.26 8.93 -21.46
N PHE A 167 -25.89 8.74 -20.18
CA PHE A 167 -24.50 8.82 -19.75
C PHE A 167 -23.66 7.66 -20.35
N ARG A 168 -24.19 6.44 -20.34
CA ARG A 168 -23.57 5.24 -20.90
C ARG A 168 -23.30 5.39 -22.39
N ILE A 169 -24.30 5.79 -23.18
CA ILE A 169 -24.16 6.04 -24.63
C ILE A 169 -23.09 7.10 -24.90
N ARG A 170 -23.08 8.21 -24.14
CA ARG A 170 -22.08 9.28 -24.28
C ARG A 170 -20.66 8.81 -23.97
N CYS A 171 -20.50 7.94 -22.96
CA CYS A 171 -19.23 7.31 -22.66
C CYS A 171 -18.81 6.40 -23.81
N LEU A 172 -19.66 5.49 -24.26
CA LEU A 172 -19.32 4.58 -25.36
C LEU A 172 -18.91 5.32 -26.65
N LEU A 173 -19.62 6.40 -27.02
CA LEU A 173 -19.26 7.25 -28.16
C LEU A 173 -17.88 7.92 -28.00
N THR A 174 -17.49 8.27 -26.78
CA THR A 174 -16.20 8.94 -26.52
C THR A 174 -15.00 8.00 -26.68
N TRP A 175 -15.21 6.69 -26.51
CA TRP A 175 -14.15 5.67 -26.60
C TRP A 175 -14.16 4.89 -27.92
N HIS A 176 -15.19 5.01 -28.75
CA HIS A 176 -15.29 4.32 -30.05
C HIS A 176 -14.76 5.14 -31.24
N PHE A 177 -14.40 6.42 -31.02
CA PHE A 177 -13.88 7.34 -32.04
C PHE A 177 -12.47 7.86 -31.72
N ILE A 178 -11.65 7.07 -31.01
CA ILE A 178 -10.21 7.33 -30.78
C ILE A 178 -9.43 6.08 -31.18
#